data_AF-A0A7W8B6V9-F1
#
_entry.id   AF-A0A7W8B6V9-F1
#
_cell.length_a   1.000
_cell.length_b   1.000
_cell.length_c   1.000
_cell.angle_alpha   90.00
_cell.angle_beta   90.00
_cell.angle_gamma   90.00
#
_symmetry.space_group_name_H-M   'P 1'
#
loop_
_entity.id
_entity.type
_entity.pdbx_description
1 polymer ?
#
loop_
_entity_poly.entity_id
_entity_poly.type
_entity_poly.pdbx_seq_one_letter_code
_entity_poly.pdbx_strand_id
1 'polypeptide(L)'
;MTYRELTALCAASARRQEHGAFRAALTADSPESMTALLRDVLAGRIRAGTATCSEEVWARPRIVFVFPGQGSQWAGMGRRLPATHDVFRGTLSACDAVIREHTGWSPLGALCDGEEDWLSDTERVPPAVGDGRGAQ
;
A
#
# COMPACT_ATOMS: atom_id res chain seq x y z
N MET A 1 18.35 -11.28 18.76
CA MET A 1 16.88 -11.33 18.63
C MET A 1 16.57 -12.10 17.36
N THR A 2 15.86 -13.21 17.45
CA THR A 2 15.48 -14.05 16.31
C THR A 2 14.25 -13.47 15.59
N TYR A 3 14.00 -13.90 14.35
CA TYR A 3 12.80 -13.51 13.59
C TYR A 3 11.48 -13.87 14.30
N ARG A 4 11.45 -15.01 15.00
CA ARG A 4 10.27 -15.45 15.77
C ARG A 4 9.98 -14.55 16.97
N GLU A 5 11.02 -14.15 17.70
CA GLU A 5 10.91 -13.22 18.83
C GLU A 5 10.44 -11.84 18.36
N LEU A 6 10.99 -11.35 17.24
CA LEU A 6 10.55 -10.09 16.66
C LEU A 6 9.07 -10.15 16.22
N THR A 7 8.66 -11.24 15.57
CA THR A 7 7.26 -11.43 15.15
C THR A 7 6.30 -11.42 16.36
N ALA A 8 6.66 -12.12 17.44
CA ALA A 8 5.87 -12.13 18.66
C ALA A 8 5.79 -10.75 19.31
N LEU A 9 6.91 -10.00 19.34
CA LEU A 9 6.95 -8.63 19.86
C LEU A 9 6.07 -7.69 19.04
N CYS A 10 6.16 -7.73 17.71
CA CYS A 10 5.30 -6.93 16.82
C CYS A 10 3.82 -7.27 17.03
N ALA A 11 3.47 -8.56 17.11
CA ALA A 11 2.10 -9.01 17.34
C ALA A 11 1.57 -8.53 18.71
N ALA A 12 2.37 -8.65 19.76
CA ALA A 12 2.00 -8.18 21.10
C ALA A 12 1.83 -6.66 21.14
N SER A 13 2.70 -5.91 20.46
CA SER A 13 2.66 -4.44 20.41
C SER A 13 1.43 -3.95 19.65
N ALA A 14 1.10 -4.56 18.50
CA ALA A 14 -0.03 -4.17 17.66
C ALA A 14 -1.40 -4.53 18.26
N ARG A 15 -1.46 -5.53 19.15
CA ARG A 15 -2.70 -6.00 19.78
C ARG A 15 -2.98 -5.33 21.13
N ARG A 16 -2.13 -4.41 21.59
CA ARG A 16 -2.41 -3.66 22.82
C ARG A 16 -3.71 -2.88 22.65
N GLN A 17 -4.59 -2.96 23.64
CA GLN A 17 -5.85 -2.21 23.63
C GLN A 17 -5.61 -0.76 24.08
N GLU A 18 -4.63 -0.55 24.96
CA GLU A 18 -4.23 0.76 25.45
C GLU A 18 -2.92 1.19 24.80
N HIS A 19 -2.95 2.32 24.10
CA HIS A 19 -1.79 2.93 23.50
C HIS A 19 -1.55 4.28 24.16
N GLY A 20 -0.35 4.47 24.72
CA GLY A 20 0.06 5.72 25.37
C GLY A 20 0.08 6.92 24.41
N ALA A 21 0.33 8.11 24.99
CA ALA A 21 0.38 9.38 24.27
C ALA A 21 1.51 9.42 23.21
N PHE A 22 2.59 8.67 23.43
CA PHE A 22 3.66 8.51 22.44
C PHE A 22 3.52 7.18 21.71
N ARG A 23 3.44 7.23 20.38
CA ARG A 23 3.35 6.05 19.51
C ARG A 23 4.43 6.12 18.44
N ALA A 24 5.06 4.98 18.20
CA ALA A 24 6.00 4.81 17.10
C ALA A 24 5.62 3.54 16.31
N ALA A 25 5.65 3.63 14.99
CA ALA A 25 5.50 2.51 14.08
C ALA A 25 6.79 2.38 13.25
N LEU A 26 7.29 1.15 13.14
CA LEU A 26 8.53 0.85 12.42
C LEU A 26 8.29 -0.31 11.45
N THR A 27 8.83 -0.20 10.24
CA THR A 27 8.82 -1.26 9.23
C THR A 27 10.25 -1.67 8.93
N ALA A 28 10.57 -2.95 9.12
CA ALA A 28 11.88 -3.52 8.93
C ALA A 28 11.76 -4.94 8.37
N ASP A 29 12.75 -5.36 7.61
CA ASP A 29 12.89 -6.68 7.00
C ASP A 29 13.78 -7.65 7.79
N SER A 30 14.47 -7.15 8.82
CA SER A 30 15.38 -7.93 9.66
C SER A 30 15.40 -7.44 11.11
N PRO A 31 15.76 -8.31 12.07
CA PRO A 31 15.97 -7.93 13.47
C PRO A 31 17.02 -6.82 13.64
N GLU A 32 18.06 -6.83 12.82
CA GLU A 32 19.15 -5.86 12.82
C GLU A 32 18.64 -4.48 12.37
N SER A 33 17.88 -4.43 11.26
CA SER A 33 17.30 -3.18 10.76
C SER A 33 16.26 -2.62 11.73
N MET A 34 15.42 -3.48 12.33
CA MET A 34 14.49 -3.07 13.39
C MET A 34 15.21 -2.43 14.58
N THR A 35 16.28 -3.06 15.06
CA THR A 35 17.04 -2.56 16.22
C THR A 35 17.68 -1.20 15.92
N ALA A 36 18.20 -1.02 14.70
CA ALA A 36 18.75 0.27 14.26
C ALA A 36 17.67 1.36 14.24
N LEU A 37 16.51 1.09 13.64
CA LEU A 37 15.40 2.04 13.58
C LEU A 37 14.88 2.41 14.98
N LEU A 38 14.78 1.43 15.90
CA LEU A 38 14.40 1.69 17.29
C LEU A 38 15.37 2.66 17.99
N ARG A 39 16.69 2.47 17.81
CA ARG A 39 17.69 3.39 18.38
C ARG A 39 17.58 4.79 17.78
N ASP A 40 17.28 4.90 16.49
CA ASP A 40 17.08 6.19 15.83
C ASP A 40 15.86 6.92 16.38
N VAL A 41 14.72 6.23 16.53
CA VAL A 41 13.51 6.78 17.13
C VAL A 41 13.77 7.25 18.57
N LEU A 42 14.47 6.44 19.39
CA LEU A 42 14.82 6.81 20.78
C LEU A 42 15.74 8.04 20.84
N ALA A 43 16.54 8.28 19.79
CA ALA A 43 17.40 9.44 19.66
C ALA A 43 16.72 10.62 18.93
N GLY A 44 15.41 10.55 18.67
CA GLY A 44 14.66 11.61 17.99
C GLY A 44 14.96 11.75 16.49
N ARG A 45 15.54 10.73 15.85
CA ARG A 45 15.86 10.72 14.41
C ARG A 45 14.75 10.01 13.63
N ILE A 46 14.23 10.69 12.61
CA ILE A 46 13.23 10.14 11.69
C ILE A 46 13.95 9.57 10.46
N ARG A 47 13.61 8.33 10.10
CA ARG A 47 14.11 7.65 8.89
C ARG A 47 12.97 7.04 8.08
N ALA A 48 13.26 6.69 6.83
CA ALA A 48 12.36 5.86 6.03
C ALA A 48 12.00 4.58 6.81
N GLY A 49 10.72 4.22 6.81
CA GLY A 49 10.21 3.10 7.60
C GLY A 49 9.94 3.43 9.08
N THR A 50 9.95 4.71 9.47
CA THR A 50 9.52 5.15 10.80
C THR A 50 8.37 6.16 10.71
N ALA A 51 7.43 6.06 11.64
CA ALA A 51 6.41 7.06 11.89
C ALA A 51 6.27 7.25 13.40
N THR A 52 6.21 8.50 13.86
CA THR A 52 6.03 8.82 15.28
C THR A 52 4.86 9.78 15.45
N CYS A 53 4.17 9.67 16.57
CA CYS A 53 3.11 10.57 16.98
C CYS A 53 3.24 10.82 18.48
N SER A 54 3.27 12.09 18.87
CA SER A 54 3.44 12.54 20.25
C SER A 54 2.28 13.39 20.75
N GLU A 55 1.28 13.66 19.91
CA GLU A 55 0.12 14.43 20.29
C GLU A 55 -1.00 13.53 20.81
N GLU A 56 -1.79 14.13 21.70
CA GLU A 56 -3.02 13.64 22.28
C GLU A 56 -4.12 13.41 21.21
N VAL A 57 -3.89 12.50 20.28
CA VAL A 57 -4.87 12.05 19.29
C VAL A 57 -5.78 11.03 19.97
N TRP A 58 -6.66 11.53 20.86
CA TRP A 58 -7.58 10.72 21.66
C TRP A 58 -8.79 10.21 20.86
N ALA A 59 -9.07 10.81 19.70
CA ALA A 59 -10.16 10.38 18.84
C ALA A 59 -9.64 9.48 17.71
N ARG A 60 -10.32 8.35 17.48
CA ARG A 60 -10.12 7.58 16.24
C ARG A 60 -10.35 8.51 15.05
N PRO A 61 -9.37 8.65 14.13
CA PRO A 61 -9.53 9.57 13.00
C PRO A 61 -10.67 9.11 12.10
N ARG A 62 -11.38 10.06 11.49
CA ARG A 62 -12.28 9.77 10.37
C ARG A 62 -11.41 9.54 9.14
N ILE A 63 -11.56 8.37 8.51
CA ILE A 63 -10.75 7.95 7.36
C ILE A 63 -11.54 8.17 6.07
N VAL A 64 -10.89 8.74 5.05
CA VAL A 64 -11.40 8.86 3.69
C VAL A 64 -10.41 8.18 2.75
N PHE A 65 -10.90 7.42 1.76
CA PHE A 65 -10.08 6.88 0.69
C PHE A 65 -10.15 7.80 -0.54
N VAL A 66 -8.98 8.24 -1.02
CA VAL A 66 -8.83 9.07 -2.20
C VAL A 66 -8.26 8.20 -3.32
N PHE A 67 -8.94 8.18 -4.47
CA PHE A 67 -8.53 7.46 -5.66
C PHE A 67 -8.09 8.48 -6.71
N PRO A 68 -6.79 8.86 -6.75
CA PRO A 68 -6.31 9.83 -7.72
C PRO A 68 -6.42 9.28 -9.14
N GLY A 69 -6.50 10.17 -10.13
CA GLY A 69 -6.44 9.81 -11.53
C GLY A 69 -5.04 9.37 -11.97
N GLN A 70 -4.77 9.49 -13.26
CA GLN A 70 -3.48 9.12 -13.86
C GLN A 70 -2.33 10.03 -13.40
N GLY A 71 -1.13 9.47 -13.22
CA GLY A 71 0.11 10.21 -12.94
C GLY A 71 0.91 9.73 -11.73
N SER A 72 0.33 8.89 -10.87
CA SER A 72 1.03 8.33 -9.70
C SER A 72 1.61 6.93 -9.93
N GLN A 73 1.42 6.35 -11.12
CA GLN A 73 1.93 5.03 -11.45
C GLN A 73 3.45 5.04 -11.71
N TRP A 74 4.12 3.92 -11.41
CA TRP A 74 5.53 3.69 -11.73
C TRP A 74 5.74 2.25 -12.19
N ALA A 75 6.83 2.00 -12.92
CA ALA A 75 7.09 0.70 -13.55
C ALA A 75 7.10 -0.45 -12.53
N GLY A 76 6.16 -1.37 -12.72
CA GLY A 76 5.95 -2.53 -11.87
C GLY A 76 5.47 -2.22 -10.45
N MET A 77 4.79 -1.09 -10.26
CA MET A 77 3.91 -0.85 -9.13
C MET A 77 2.96 -2.03 -8.93
N GLY A 78 2.77 -2.50 -7.71
CA GLY A 78 1.82 -3.57 -7.39
C GLY A 78 2.21 -4.98 -7.83
N ARG A 79 3.27 -5.18 -8.64
CA ARG A 79 3.63 -6.48 -9.23
C ARG A 79 3.79 -7.63 -8.24
N ARG A 80 4.27 -7.34 -7.02
CA ARG A 80 4.49 -8.35 -5.97
C ARG A 80 3.23 -8.69 -5.17
N LEU A 81 2.22 -7.82 -5.21
CA LEU A 81 1.05 -7.96 -4.34
C LEU A 81 0.20 -9.19 -4.66
N PRO A 82 -0.06 -9.56 -5.94
CA PRO A 82 -0.79 -10.79 -6.25
C PRO A 82 -0.11 -12.05 -5.70
N ALA A 83 1.22 -12.09 -5.69
CA ALA A 83 1.99 -13.24 -5.22
C ALA A 83 2.10 -13.33 -3.68
N THR A 84 1.89 -12.21 -2.97
CA THR A 84 2.16 -12.12 -1.52
C THR A 84 0.93 -11.84 -0.67
N HIS A 85 -0.17 -11.36 -1.27
CA HIS A 85 -1.36 -10.93 -0.55
C HIS A 85 -2.62 -11.48 -1.22
N ASP A 86 -3.22 -12.51 -0.62
CA ASP A 86 -4.40 -13.20 -1.18
C ASP A 86 -5.60 -12.28 -1.36
N VAL A 87 -5.81 -11.31 -0.46
CA VAL A 87 -6.90 -10.33 -0.61
C VAL A 87 -6.71 -9.49 -1.87
N PHE A 88 -5.49 -9.01 -2.13
CA PHE A 88 -5.19 -8.25 -3.33
C PHE A 88 -5.39 -9.10 -4.58
N ARG A 89 -4.87 -10.34 -4.57
CA ARG A 89 -5.05 -11.29 -5.68
C ARG A 89 -6.52 -11.55 -5.97
N GLY A 90 -7.31 -11.87 -4.95
CA GLY A 90 -8.73 -12.17 -5.09
C GLY A 90 -9.52 -10.99 -5.65
N THR A 91 -9.30 -9.78 -5.14
CA THR A 91 -9.95 -8.57 -5.64
C THR A 91 -9.52 -8.27 -7.08
N LEU A 92 -8.23 -8.33 -7.40
CA LEU A 92 -7.74 -8.05 -8.75
C LEU A 92 -8.25 -9.08 -9.76
N SER A 93 -8.31 -10.37 -9.40
CA SER A 93 -8.88 -11.42 -10.26
C SER A 93 -10.37 -11.18 -10.56
N ALA A 94 -11.15 -10.71 -9.58
CA ALA A 94 -12.55 -10.36 -9.81
C ALA A 94 -12.70 -9.17 -10.77
N CYS A 95 -11.87 -8.13 -10.61
CA CYS A 95 -11.84 -6.99 -11.53
C CYS A 95 -11.35 -7.40 -12.94
N ASP A 96 -10.34 -8.25 -13.03
CA ASP A 96 -9.79 -8.75 -14.29
C ASP A 96 -10.86 -9.46 -15.14
N ALA A 97 -11.67 -10.32 -14.52
CA ALA A 97 -12.76 -11.01 -15.20
C ALA A 97 -13.75 -10.03 -15.86
N VAL A 98 -14.18 -9.00 -15.12
CA VAL A 98 -15.14 -7.99 -15.61
C VAL A 98 -14.52 -7.11 -16.69
N ILE A 99 -13.27 -6.65 -16.50
CA ILE A 99 -12.60 -5.78 -17.46
C ILE A 99 -12.34 -6.54 -18.76
N ARG A 100 -11.93 -7.81 -18.67
CA ARG A 100 -11.67 -8.67 -19.83
C ARG A 100 -12.93 -8.93 -20.65
N GLU A 101 -14.07 -9.10 -19.99
CA GLU A 101 -15.36 -9.26 -20.67
C GLU A 101 -15.70 -8.06 -21.55
N HIS A 102 -15.40 -6.84 -21.09
CA HIS A 102 -15.76 -5.62 -21.82
C HIS A 102 -14.67 -5.08 -22.76
N THR A 103 -13.40 -5.43 -22.53
CA THR A 103 -12.25 -4.83 -23.25
C THR A 103 -11.34 -5.85 -23.94
N GLY A 104 -11.46 -7.14 -23.61
CA GLY A 104 -10.52 -8.17 -24.03
C GLY A 104 -9.15 -8.11 -23.34
N TRP A 105 -8.88 -7.06 -22.56
CA TRP A 105 -7.61 -6.83 -21.86
C TRP A 105 -7.64 -7.38 -20.44
N SER A 106 -6.47 -7.85 -19.96
CA SER A 106 -6.30 -8.44 -18.64
C SER A 106 -5.37 -7.58 -17.79
N PRO A 107 -5.90 -6.77 -16.85
CA PRO A 107 -5.07 -6.03 -15.90
C PRO A 107 -4.19 -6.95 -15.05
N LEU A 108 -4.67 -8.14 -14.68
CA LEU A 108 -3.89 -9.10 -13.90
C LEU A 108 -2.73 -9.66 -14.73
N GLY A 109 -2.97 -10.00 -15.99
CA GLY A 109 -1.92 -10.41 -16.93
C GLY A 109 -0.89 -9.30 -17.14
N ALA A 110 -1.33 -8.06 -17.39
CA ALA A 110 -0.43 -6.92 -17.54
C ALA A 110 0.45 -6.68 -16.28
N LEU A 111 -0.09 -6.90 -15.09
CA LEU A 111 0.64 -6.74 -13.83
C LEU A 111 1.66 -7.85 -13.57
N CYS A 112 1.35 -9.08 -14.00
CA CYS A 112 2.19 -10.26 -13.77
C CYS A 112 3.24 -10.46 -14.87
N ASP A 113 2.88 -10.17 -16.13
CA ASP A 113 3.65 -10.49 -17.32
C ASP A 113 4.37 -9.25 -17.92
N GLY A 114 4.03 -8.04 -17.46
CA GLY A 114 4.46 -6.80 -18.09
C GLY A 114 5.98 -6.55 -18.04
N GLU A 115 6.60 -6.43 -19.21
CA GLU A 115 7.78 -5.57 -19.42
C GLU A 115 7.47 -4.12 -18.98
N GLU A 116 8.50 -3.37 -18.63
CA GLU A 116 8.44 -2.03 -18.00
C GLU A 116 7.65 -0.95 -18.79
N ASP A 117 7.16 -1.25 -20.00
CA ASP A 117 6.63 -0.30 -20.99
C ASP A 117 5.09 -0.24 -21.09
N TRP A 118 4.31 -0.97 -20.27
CA TRP A 118 2.84 -0.86 -20.34
C TRP A 118 2.29 0.49 -19.82
N LEU A 119 3.10 1.26 -19.08
CA LEU A 119 2.72 2.57 -18.54
C LEU A 119 2.68 3.70 -19.58
N SER A 120 3.32 3.52 -20.73
CA SER A 120 3.38 4.51 -21.80
C SER A 120 2.18 4.45 -22.76
N ASP A 121 1.37 3.37 -22.65
CA ASP A 121 0.25 3.11 -23.56
C ASP A 121 -1.07 3.67 -22.98
N THR A 122 -1.29 4.97 -23.23
CA THR A 122 -2.47 5.74 -22.80
C THR A 122 -3.82 5.20 -23.33
N GLU A 123 -3.83 4.29 -24.31
CA GLU A 123 -5.07 3.71 -24.86
C GLU A 123 -5.64 2.55 -24.02
N ARG A 124 -4.90 2.05 -23.01
CA ARG A 124 -5.29 0.86 -22.22
C ARG A 124 -5.91 1.18 -20.85
N VAL A 125 -6.12 2.46 -20.53
CA VAL A 125 -6.82 2.90 -19.31
C VAL A 125 -8.19 3.42 -19.72
N PRO A 126 -9.31 2.93 -19.13
CA PRO A 126 -10.63 3.37 -19.55
C PRO A 126 -10.76 4.90 -19.42
N PRO A 127 -11.34 5.59 -20.42
CA PRO A 127 -11.52 7.03 -20.36
C PRO A 127 -12.33 7.37 -19.12
N ALA A 128 -11.84 8.34 -18.35
CA ALA A 128 -12.59 8.91 -17.24
C ALA A 128 -13.94 9.40 -17.76
N VAL A 129 -15.02 8.77 -17.30
CA VAL A 129 -16.39 9.20 -17.57
C VAL A 129 -16.56 10.63 -17.06
N GLY A 130 -16.98 11.50 -17.96
CA GLY A 130 -17.22 12.92 -17.72
C GLY A 130 -17.63 13.65 -19.00
N ASP A 131 -18.54 13.07 -19.79
CA ASP A 131 -19.23 13.76 -20.88
C ASP A 131 -20.16 14.84 -20.29
N GLY A 132 -19.62 16.05 -20.19
CA GLY A 132 -20.38 17.26 -20.00
C GLY A 132 -20.95 17.73 -21.34
N ARG A 133 -22.05 17.11 -21.76
CA ARG A 133 -23.06 17.59 -22.70
C ARG A 133 -22.72 18.89 -23.44
N GLY A 134 -22.37 18.75 -24.71
CA GLY A 134 -22.75 19.72 -25.72
C GLY A 134 -24.27 19.76 -25.82
N ALA A 135 -24.89 20.77 -25.24
CA ALA A 135 -26.24 21.21 -25.58
C ALA A 135 -26.11 22.66 -26.08
N GLN A 136 -26.27 22.77 -27.40
CA GLN A 136 -26.72 23.89 -28.24
C GLN A 136 -26.77 25.30 -27.62
#